data_AF-A0A7X0CQT1-F1
#
_entry.id   AF-A0A7X0CQT1-F1
#
_cell.length_a   1.000
_cell.length_b   1.000
_cell.length_c   1.000
_cell.angle_alpha   90.00
_cell.angle_beta   90.00
_cell.angle_gamma   90.00
#
_symmetry.space_group_name_H-M   'P 1'
#
loop_
_entity.id
_entity.type
_entity.pdbx_description
1 polymer ?
#
loop_
_entity_poly.entity_id
_entity_poly.type
_entity_poly.pdbx_seq_one_letter_code
_entity_poly.pdbx_strand_id
1 'polypeptide(L)' 'MAQFIEIQENIFCEPCKECGSRPVIEQIKGAFSVRCPKDASHYKTKAGLFNIDDWNLKNRAHVPLGNAKNPKKAS' A
#
# COMPACT_ATOMS: atom_id res chain seq x y z
N MET A 1 22.38 7.18 -1.18
CA MET A 1 21.36 7.13 -0.10
C MET A 1 20.03 6.87 -0.79
N ALA A 2 19.28 5.85 -0.39
CA ALA A 2 17.95 5.63 -0.95
C ALA A 2 17.05 6.78 -0.46
N GLN A 3 16.48 7.54 -1.39
CA GLN A 3 15.58 8.63 -1.05
C GLN A 3 14.18 8.04 -0.91
N PHE A 4 13.63 8.10 0.30
CA PHE A 4 12.26 7.70 0.58
C PHE A 4 11.39 8.96 0.58
N ILE A 5 10.31 8.92 -0.18
CA ILE A 5 9.31 9.97 -0.28
C ILE A 5 8.06 9.49 0.44
N GLU A 6 7.65 10.24 1.46
CA GLU A 6 6.43 9.97 2.19
C GLU A 6 5.21 10.32 1.33
N ILE A 7 4.24 9.41 1.30
CA ILE A 7 3.02 9.62 0.54
C ILE A 7 2.07 10.46 1.39
N GLN A 8 1.73 11.65 0.91
CA GLN A 8 0.78 12.56 1.56
C GLN A 8 -0.52 11.83 1.94
N GLU A 9 -1.09 12.21 3.08
CA GLU A 9 -2.28 11.58 3.69
C GLU A 9 -3.50 11.57 2.78
N ASN A 10 -3.60 12.56 1.88
CA ASN A 10 -4.69 12.73 0.93
C ASN A 10 -4.67 11.71 -0.23
N ILE A 11 -3.56 10.99 -0.43
CA ILE A 11 -3.49 9.93 -1.44
C ILE A 11 -3.99 8.63 -0.82
N PHE A 12 -4.90 7.94 -1.50
CA PHE A 12 -5.39 6.65 -1.01
C PHE A 12 -4.36 5.53 -1.24
N CYS A 13 -3.79 5.03 -0.15
CA CYS A 13 -2.90 3.88 -0.14
C CYS A 13 -3.36 2.90 0.94
N GLU A 14 -3.50 1.63 0.58
CA GLU A 14 -3.72 0.56 1.53
C GLU A 14 -2.51 0.45 2.47
N PRO A 15 -2.73 0.26 3.78
CA PRO A 15 -1.63 -0.01 4.70
C PRO A 15 -0.97 -1.33 4.36
N CYS A 16 0.31 -1.49 4.72
CA CYS A 16 1.00 -2.76 4.54
C CYS A 16 0.24 -3.88 5.26
N LYS A 17 -0.08 -4.97 4.57
CA LYS A 17 -0.84 -6.09 5.13
C LYS A 17 -0.16 -6.78 6.32
N GLU A 18 1.17 -6.66 6.41
CA GLU A 18 1.97 -7.35 7.43
C GLU A 18 2.15 -6.51 8.70
N CYS A 19 2.32 -5.18 8.57
CA CYS A 19 2.62 -4.30 9.69
C CYS A 19 1.69 -3.10 9.87
N GLY A 20 0.66 -2.98 9.03
CA GLY A 20 -0.32 -1.88 9.05
C GLY A 20 0.26 -0.50 8.73
N SER A 21 1.53 -0.40 8.35
CA SER A 21 2.20 0.88 8.15
C SER A 21 1.95 1.41 6.74
N ARG A 22 1.83 2.74 6.60
CA ARG A 22 1.62 3.40 5.32
C ARG A 22 2.86 3.21 4.42
N PRO A 23 2.71 2.85 3.15
CA PRO A 23 3.85 2.68 2.26
C PRO A 23 4.58 3.99 1.99
N VAL A 24 5.85 3.87 1.58
CA VAL A 24 6.69 4.97 1.11
C VAL A 24 7.13 4.71 -0.32
N ILE A 25 7.42 5.78 -1.06
CA ILE A 25 7.98 5.69 -2.40
C ILE A 25 9.50 5.70 -2.27
N GLU A 26 10.15 4.65 -2.74
CA GLU A 26 11.60 4.55 -2.86
C GLU A 26 12.01 4.98 -4.27
N GLN A 27 12.93 5.94 -4.35
CA GLN A 27 13.52 6.35 -5.62
C GLN A 27 14.76 5.50 -5.92
N ILE A 28 14.67 4.74 -7.02
CA ILE A 28 15.75 3.95 -7.61
C ILE A 28 16.24 4.73 -8.85
N LYS A 29 17.50 4.55 -9.28
CA LYS A 29 18.07 5.29 -10.43
C LYS A 29 17.19 5.15 -11.70
N GLY A 30 16.37 6.18 -11.98
CA GLY A 30 15.44 6.23 -13.10
C GLY A 30 14.09 5.54 -12.89
N ALA A 31 13.75 5.10 -11.67
CA ALA A 31 12.53 4.37 -11.37
C ALA A 31 12.01 4.67 -9.95
N PHE A 32 10.71 4.46 -9.75
CA PHE A 32 10.05 4.53 -8.46
C PHE A 32 9.49 3.15 -8.08
N SER A 33 9.58 2.81 -6.80
CA SER A 33 8.95 1.62 -6.21
C SER A 33 8.18 2.04 -4.97
N VAL A 34 7.02 1.44 -4.74
CA VAL A 34 6.25 1.58 -3.50
C VAL A 34 6.63 0.41 -2.60
N ARG A 35 7.08 0.69 -1.38
CA ARG A 35 7.51 -0.33 -0.42
C ARG A 35 7.07 0.00 1.00
N CYS A 36 7.14 -1.01 1.87
CA CYS A 36 6.97 -0.79 3.30
C CYS A 36 8.16 0.03 3.87
N PRO A 37 7.92 1.03 4.73
CA PRO A 37 8.98 1.79 5.39
C PRO A 37 9.65 1.03 6.54
N LYS A 38 8.93 0.11 7.19
CA LYS A 38 9.44 -0.64 8.35
C LYS A 38 10.36 -1.78 7.96
N ASP A 39 10.00 -2.50 6.91
CA ASP A 39 10.67 -3.75 6.56
C ASP A 39 10.85 -3.88 5.05
N ALA A 40 12.06 -4.24 4.64
CA ALA A 40 12.40 -4.43 3.22
C ALA A 40 11.90 -5.76 2.66
N SER A 41 11.60 -6.71 3.56
CA SER A 41 11.13 -8.06 3.22
C SER A 41 9.65 -8.10 2.85
N HIS A 42 8.88 -7.07 3.23
CA HIS A 42 7.48 -6.97 2.86
C HIS A 42 7.33 -6.76 1.35
N TYR A 43 6.08 -6.80 0.89
CA TYR A 43 5.76 -6.51 -0.50
C TYR A 43 6.41 -5.19 -0.95
N LYS A 44 6.90 -5.16 -2.18
CA LYS A 44 7.35 -3.95 -2.88
C LYS A 44 6.92 -4.04 -4.33
N THR A 45 6.46 -2.94 -4.89
CA THR A 45 6.08 -2.89 -6.30
C THR A 45 7.32 -2.98 -7.18
N LYS A 46 7.13 -3.39 -8.43
CA LYS A 46 8.20 -3.44 -9.42
C LYS A 46 8.78 -2.03 -9.62
N ALA A 47 10.11 -1.94 -9.76
CA ALA A 47 10.77 -0.69 -10.08
C ALA A 47 10.33 -0.21 -11.47
N GLY A 48 9.71 0.97 -11.53
CA GLY A 48 9.20 1.55 -12.76
C GLY A 48 8.49 2.87 -12.50
N LEU A 49 7.24 2.99 -12.95
CA LEU A 49 6.34 4.08 -12.55
C LEU A 49 5.76 3.78 -11.16
N PHE A 50 5.54 4.83 -10.36
CA PHE A 50 4.87 4.69 -9.07
C PHE A 50 3.52 3.99 -9.28
N ASN A 51 3.32 2.84 -8.65
CA ASN A 51 2.16 1.99 -8.93
C ASN A 51 1.42 1.67 -7.64
N ILE A 52 0.62 2.64 -7.19
CA ILE A 52 -0.15 2.54 -5.94
C ILE A 52 -1.27 1.52 -6.08
N ASP A 53 -1.86 1.36 -7.27
CA ASP A 53 -2.88 0.34 -7.54
C ASP A 53 -2.35 -1.09 -7.34
N ASP A 54 -1.13 -1.39 -7.80
CA ASP A 54 -0.50 -2.69 -7.58
C ASP A 54 -0.21 -2.94 -6.09
N TRP A 55 0.29 -1.90 -5.38
CA TRP A 55 0.44 -1.95 -3.94
C TRP A 55 -0.89 -2.25 -3.24
N ASN A 56 -1.92 -1.49 -3.60
CA ASN A 56 -3.25 -1.61 -3.04
C ASN A 56 -3.82 -3.00 -3.33
N LEU A 57 -3.73 -3.51 -4.56
CA LEU A 57 -4.23 -4.84 -4.91
C LEU A 57 -3.60 -5.96 -4.06
N LYS A 58 -2.31 -5.83 -3.74
CA LYS A 58 -1.53 -6.83 -2.99
C LYS A 58 -1.64 -6.70 -1.48
N ASN A 59 -1.94 -5.49 -0.99
CA ASN A 59 -2.11 -5.19 0.42
C ASN A 59 -3.57 -5.04 0.85
N ARG A 60 -4.50 -4.97 -0.11
CA ARG A 60 -5.95 -4.91 0.13
C ARG A 60 -6.29 -6.08 1.02
N ALA A 61 -6.78 -5.75 2.22
CA ALA A 61 -7.34 -6.75 3.10
C ALA A 61 -8.47 -7.43 2.30
N HIS A 62 -8.24 -8.68 1.89
CA HIS A 62 -9.31 -9.49 1.34
C HIS A 62 -10.39 -9.52 2.39
N VAL A 63 -11.49 -8.83 2.14
CA VAL A 63 -12.71 -9.04 2.91
C VAL A 63 -12.98 -10.54 2.75
N PRO A 64 -12.96 -11.35 3.83
CA PRO A 64 -13.28 -12.75 3.69
C PRO A 64 -14.64 -12.82 3.02
N LEU A 65 -14.79 -13.65 1.98
CA LEU A 65 -16.03 -13.78 1.20
C LEU A 65 -17.26 -14.21 2.05
N GLY A 66 -17.16 -14.25 3.38
CA GLY A 66 -18.17 -14.69 4.33
C GLY A 66 -18.77 -13.63 5.26
N ASN A 67 -18.43 -12.33 5.17
CA ASN A 67 -19.07 -11.32 6.03
C ASN A 67 -19.70 -10.17 5.22
N ALA A 68 -20.63 -10.53 4.33
CA ALA A 68 -21.71 -9.62 3.94
C ALA A 68 -22.68 -9.42 5.13
N LYS A 69 -22.25 -8.74 6.20
CA LYS A 69 -23.20 -8.25 7.22
C LYS A 69 -23.63 -6.84 6.85
N ASN A 70 -24.69 -6.84 6.04
CA ASN A 70 -25.83 -5.93 6.04
C ASN A 70 -25.58 -4.43 5.71
N PRO A 71 -26.12 -3.89 4.60
CA PRO A 71 -26.21 -2.45 4.44
C PRO A 71 -27.22 -1.88 5.48
N LYS A 72 -26.75 -0.92 6.28
CA LYS A 72 -27.49 0.21 6.90
C LYS A 72 -28.78 -0.14 7.68
N LYS A 73 -28.74 -0.18 9.02
CA LYS A 73 -28.98 0.96 9.94
C LYS A 73 -30.40 1.56 9.83
N ALA A 74 -31.23 1.12 10.78
CA ALA A 74 -32.38 1.77 11.43
C ALA A 74 -32.76 3.20 10.98
N SER A 75 -34.03 3.34 10.58
CA SER A 75 -34.96 4.39 11.02
C SER A 75 -36.38 3.85 10.91
#